data_AF-A0A6M1LFF7-F1
#
_entry.id   AF-A0A6M1LFF7-F1
#
_cell.length_a   1.000
_cell.length_b   1.000
_cell.length_c   1.000
_cell.angle_alpha   90.00
_cell.angle_beta   90.00
_cell.angle_gamma   90.00
#
_symmetry.space_group_name_H-M   'P 1'
#
loop_
_entity.id
_entity.type
_entity.pdbx_description
1 polymer ?
#
loop_
_entity_poly.entity_id
_entity_poly.type
_entity_poly.pdbx_seq_one_letter_code
_entity_poly.pdbx_strand_id
1 'polypeptide(L)'
;MGVLIIAGTVTLVVLVVQRAGGDSSTMPPRALGQPAGTRIVSLASAEGRLAVLVARPDGSERVLMVDARSGRVLGELRAAE
;
A
#
# COMPACT_ATOMS: atom_id res chain seq x y z
N MET A 1 33.29 -17.67 23.96
CA MET A 1 32.25 -16.76 24.49
C MET A 1 31.93 -15.61 23.53
N GLY A 2 32.89 -14.84 23.01
CA GLY A 2 32.59 -13.69 22.14
C GLY A 2 31.96 -14.02 20.77
N VAL A 3 32.24 -15.19 20.20
CA VAL A 3 31.78 -15.58 18.86
C VAL A 3 30.25 -15.65 18.75
N LEU A 4 29.55 -16.10 19.80
CA LEU A 4 28.09 -16.18 19.80
C LEU A 4 27.42 -14.81 19.75
N ILE A 5 28.01 -13.80 20.39
CA ILE A 5 27.52 -12.42 20.35
C ILE A 5 27.66 -11.85 18.94
N ILE A 6 28.82 -12.08 18.31
CA ILE A 6 29.12 -11.59 16.96
C ILE A 6 28.19 -12.26 15.93
N ALA A 7 27.99 -13.57 16.04
CA ALA A 7 27.06 -14.28 15.18
C ALA A 7 25.63 -13.71 15.33
N GLY A 8 25.17 -13.51 16.57
CA GLY A 8 23.84 -12.97 16.85
C GLY A 8 23.62 -11.56 16.27
N THR A 9 24.58 -10.65 16.46
CA THR A 9 24.47 -9.28 15.93
C THR A 9 24.52 -9.25 14.41
N VAL A 10 25.40 -10.05 13.78
CA VAL A 10 25.46 -10.15 12.32
C VAL A 10 24.14 -10.69 11.77
N THR A 11 23.58 -11.74 12.35
CA THR A 11 22.27 -12.27 11.94
C THR A 11 21.18 -11.23 12.08
N LEU A 12 21.15 -10.47 13.18
CA LEU A 12 20.15 -9.44 13.42
C LEU A 12 20.27 -8.29 12.41
N VAL A 13 21.49 -7.82 12.14
CA VAL A 13 21.75 -6.80 11.11
C VAL A 13 21.30 -7.28 9.74
N VAL A 14 21.64 -8.52 9.36
CA VAL A 14 21.24 -9.11 8.08
C VAL A 14 19.72 -9.18 7.96
N LEU A 15 19.01 -9.61 9.02
CA LEU A 15 17.55 -9.65 9.03
C LEU A 15 16.93 -8.26 8.92
N VAL A 16 17.51 -7.25 9.59
CA VAL A 16 17.03 -5.86 9.49
C VAL A 16 17.22 -5.31 8.07
N VAL A 17 18.37 -5.55 7.45
CA VAL A 17 18.65 -5.11 6.07
C VAL A 17 17.73 -5.81 5.08
N GLN A 18 17.54 -7.13 5.19
CA GLN A 18 16.63 -7.88 4.32
C GLN A 18 15.17 -7.44 4.50
N ARG A 19 14.77 -7.11 5.72
CA ARG A 19 13.42 -6.61 6.02
C ARG A 19 13.21 -5.18 5.51
N ALA A 20 14.23 -4.32 5.60
CA ALA A 20 14.16 -2.94 5.14
C ALA A 20 14.27 -2.83 3.60
N GLY A 21 15.00 -3.75 2.96
CA GLY A 21 15.10 -3.87 1.50
C GLY A 21 14.01 -4.72 0.85
N GLY A 22 13.10 -5.30 1.64
CA GLY A 22 12.03 -6.16 1.16
C GLY A 22 10.92 -5.38 0.44
N ASP A 23 10.61 -5.83 -0.78
CA ASP A 23 9.52 -5.40 -1.65
C ASP A 23 9.51 -3.93 -2.10
N SER A 24 10.60 -3.50 -2.74
CA SER A 24 10.48 -2.56 -3.86
C SER A 24 10.00 -3.29 -5.12
N SER A 25 8.90 -4.04 -5.02
CA SER A 25 8.16 -4.39 -6.22
C SER A 25 7.65 -3.07 -6.79
N THR A 26 8.35 -2.55 -7.81
CA THR A 26 7.84 -1.45 -8.64
C THR A 26 6.48 -1.93 -9.16
N MET A 27 5.42 -1.55 -8.46
CA MET A 27 4.08 -1.97 -8.79
C MET A 27 3.82 -1.35 -10.17
N PRO A 28 3.60 -2.16 -11.23
CA PRO A 28 3.33 -1.60 -12.54
C PRO A 28 2.14 -0.64 -12.40
N PRO A 29 2.14 0.52 -13.08
CA PRO A 29 1.10 1.52 -12.93
C PRO A 29 -0.25 0.89 -13.23
N ARG A 30 -0.95 0.49 -12.17
CA ARG A 30 -2.24 -0.17 -12.25
C ARG A 30 -3.28 0.91 -12.09
N ALA A 31 -3.96 1.22 -13.20
CA ALA A 31 -5.05 2.18 -13.17
C ALA A 31 -6.12 1.68 -12.19
N LEU A 32 -6.61 2.58 -11.33
CA LEU A 32 -7.68 2.30 -10.36
C LEU A 32 -9.04 2.02 -11.02
N GLY A 33 -9.09 1.89 -12.35
CA GLY A 33 -10.32 1.75 -13.13
C GLY A 33 -11.22 2.98 -13.07
N GLN A 34 -10.72 4.11 -12.58
CA GLN A 34 -11.52 5.32 -12.42
C GLN A 34 -11.63 6.10 -13.74
N PRO A 35 -12.81 6.71 -14.00
CA PRO A 35 -13.01 7.50 -15.20
C PRO A 35 -12.07 8.71 -15.24
N ALA A 36 -11.78 9.20 -16.44
CA ALA A 36 -10.93 10.37 -16.65
C ALA A 36 -11.46 11.58 -15.87
N GLY A 37 -10.55 12.39 -15.34
CA GLY A 37 -10.88 13.55 -14.50
C GLY A 37 -11.11 13.22 -13.03
N THR A 38 -11.00 11.95 -12.62
CA THR A 38 -11.05 11.58 -11.20
C THR A 38 -9.80 12.09 -10.48
N ARG A 39 -9.99 12.77 -9.34
CA ARG A 39 -8.91 13.25 -8.48
C ARG A 39 -8.80 12.40 -7.22
N ILE A 40 -7.58 12.09 -6.81
CA ILE A 40 -7.31 11.51 -5.49
C ILE A 40 -7.42 12.63 -4.46
N VAL A 41 -8.31 12.46 -3.48
CA VAL A 41 -8.55 13.43 -2.41
C VAL A 41 -7.75 13.06 -1.18
N SER A 42 -7.75 11.78 -0.80
CA SER A 42 -7.06 11.31 0.39
C SER A 42 -6.65 9.84 0.26
N LEU A 43 -5.62 9.46 1.00
CA LEU A 43 -5.07 8.12 1.07
C LEU A 43 -4.93 7.73 2.55
N ALA A 44 -5.48 6.58 2.93
CA ALA A 44 -5.27 5.98 4.24
C ALA A 44 -4.79 4.54 4.06
N SER A 45 -3.86 4.10 4.91
CA SER A 45 -3.30 2.75 4.88
C SER A 45 -3.56 2.05 6.21
N ALA A 46 -4.06 0.81 6.16
CA ALA A 46 -4.32 -0.02 7.33
C ALA A 46 -4.07 -1.50 7.00
N GLU A 47 -3.23 -2.18 7.79
CA GLU A 47 -3.00 -3.63 7.72
C GLU A 47 -2.75 -4.21 6.31
N GLY A 48 -2.00 -3.49 5.46
CA GLY A 48 -1.70 -3.93 4.10
C GLY A 48 -2.84 -3.68 3.09
N ARG A 49 -3.83 -2.87 3.46
CA ARG A 49 -4.86 -2.32 2.58
C ARG A 49 -4.71 -0.81 2.49
N LEU A 50 -5.01 -0.27 1.32
CA LEU A 50 -5.07 1.15 1.02
C LEU A 50 -6.53 1.54 0.77
N ALA A 51 -7.03 2.50 1.55
CA ALA A 51 -8.27 3.19 1.26
C ALA A 51 -7.93 4.48 0.49
N VAL A 52 -8.43 4.59 -0.73
CA VAL A 52 -8.22 5.76 -1.60
C VAL A 52 -9.55 6.49 -1.74
N LEU A 53 -9.66 7.68 -1.16
CA LEU A 53 -10.79 8.57 -1.40
C LEU A 53 -10.57 9.28 -2.73
N VAL A 54 -11.53 9.12 -3.64
CA VAL A 54 -11.53 9.77 -4.95
C VAL A 54 -12.77 10.62 -5.12
N ALA A 55 -12.58 11.80 -5.72
CA ALA A 55 -13.67 12.64 -6.19
C ALA A 55 -13.72 12.59 -7.72
N ARG A 56 -14.88 12.24 -8.23
CA ARG A 56 -15.12 12.06 -9.66
C ARG A 56 -15.65 13.37 -10.28
N PRO A 57 -15.48 13.60 -11.59
CA PRO A 57 -16.01 14.79 -12.27
C PRO A 57 -17.53 14.95 -12.18
N ASP A 58 -18.29 13.90 -11.84
CA ASP A 58 -19.73 13.97 -11.60
C ASP A 58 -20.09 14.55 -10.21
N GLY A 59 -19.09 14.94 -9.41
CA GLY A 59 -19.27 15.48 -8.06
C GLY A 59 -19.42 14.41 -6.97
N SER A 60 -19.44 13.12 -7.34
CA SER A 60 -19.55 12.03 -6.37
C SER A 60 -18.19 11.69 -5.76
N GLU A 61 -18.20 11.34 -4.47
CA GLU A 61 -17.06 10.79 -3.76
C GLU A 61 -17.17 9.28 -3.58
N ARG A 62 -16.05 8.58 -3.74
CA ARG A 62 -15.96 7.13 -3.55
C ARG A 62 -14.70 6.74 -2.80
N VAL A 63 -14.79 5.70 -2.00
CA VAL A 63 -13.64 5.09 -1.34
C VAL A 63 -13.32 3.78 -2.04
N LEU A 64 -12.12 3.68 -2.60
CA LEU A 64 -11.58 2.48 -3.21
C LEU A 64 -10.74 1.73 -2.18
N MET A 65 -11.05 0.47 -1.94
CA MET A 65 -10.15 -0.41 -1.20
C MET A 65 -9.20 -1.09 -2.17
N VAL A 66 -7.90 -0.97 -1.91
CA VAL A 66 -6.83 -1.53 -2.72
C VAL A 66 -5.96 -2.42 -1.83
N ASP A 67 -5.65 -3.62 -2.29
CA ASP A 67 -4.67 -4.47 -1.64
C ASP A 67 -3.27 -3.89 -1.90
N ALA A 68 -2.54 -3.53 -0.84
CA ALA A 68 -1.27 -2.81 -0.98
C ALA A 68 -0.13 -3.69 -1.51
N ARG A 69 -0.24 -5.02 -1.42
CA ARG A 69 0.77 -5.96 -1.96
C ARG A 69 0.60 -6.19 -3.45
N SER A 70 -0.64 -6.34 -3.92
CA SER A 70 -0.95 -6.70 -5.32
C SER A 70 -1.46 -5.52 -6.15
N GLY A 71 -1.74 -4.38 -5.53
CA GLY A 71 -2.34 -3.22 -6.18
C GLY A 71 -3.76 -3.46 -6.69
N ARG A 72 -4.40 -4.56 -6.28
CA ARG A 72 -5.71 -4.94 -6.78
C ARG A 72 -6.78 -4.13 -6.06
N VAL A 73 -7.69 -3.53 -6.81
CA VAL A 73 -8.92 -2.96 -6.22
C VAL A 73 -9.77 -4.11 -5.70
N LEU A 74 -9.96 -4.15 -4.38
CA LEU A 74 -10.76 -5.13 -3.65
C LEU A 74 -12.25 -4.79 -3.72
N GLY A 75 -12.59 -3.50 -3.80
CA GLY A 75 -13.97 -3.05 -3.90
C GLY A 75 -14.11 -1.53 -3.86
N GLU A 76 -15.33 -1.09 -4.13
CA GLU A 76 -15.74 0.31 -4.05
C GLU A 76 -16.79 0.48 -2.95
N LEU A 77 -16.57 1.47 -2.10
CA LEU A 77 -17.57 1.95 -1.15
C LEU A 77 -18.04 3.34 -1.58
N ARG A 78 -19.34 3.56 -1.48
CA ARG A 78 -19.93 4.90 -1.55
C ARG A 78 -20.25 5.32 -0.12
N ALA A 79 -20.00 6.59 0.20
CA ALA A 79 -20.61 7.17 1.39
C ALA A 79 -22.12 7.11 1.17
N ALA A 80 -22.81 6.24 1.91
CA ALA A 80 -24.26 6.26 1.95
C ALA A 80 -24.67 7.45 2.83
N GLU A 81 -25.55 8.28 2.29
CA GLU A 81 -26.28 9.30 3.05
C GLU A 81 -27.46 8.66 3.78
#